data_AF-A0A4U0X0C1-F1
#
_entry.id   AF-A0A4U0X0C1-F1
#
_cell.length_a   1.000
_cell.length_b   1.000
_cell.length_c   1.000
_cell.angle_alpha   90.00
_cell.angle_beta   90.00
_cell.angle_gamma   90.00
#
_symmetry.space_group_name_H-M   'P 1'
#
loop_
_entity.id
_entity.type
_entity.pdbx_description
1 polymer ?
#
loop_
_entity_poly.entity_id
_entity_poly.type
_entity_poly.pdbx_seq_one_letter_code
_entity_poly.pdbx_strand_id
1 'polypeptide(L)'
;MSSPETYWQLEKDFYTLTANHDLVIRVIEHAPLSRFQGSSSGVGSGLGEGAGSGSGEGAGSGSGEGGGDGQGDGNVGAPRVVTESVAVKVLELKVARGLLATSSTYFAKRLSEDDNNNNSNKDTLEIHTAHATALTLWLKISHSVADTDASTTHHITLTDVWHMLAVARKYGFHTRSAGAKAWFASWYAVHSQPPPPPPPQQQQQQQGQGQGRGTPLDYRAHQKLLLPCYAFDHAGGFRAATRYLVYRSMGAIQDRQPAGFFEEKQEEAEEQGGGVMGLDPEILAQLNAAKARLKTVLHRGLYRPVEALVRHGDCRCRGEVLWAYENLLTRQGCWPLETAWGGGATSVEAFLRRLERIPAKVAQPRTCGGRVCTFGFGDVVARVRVDVMGLFDGLCLDCMASSTPNFPSSEGQTDDFYWSKVAFRSGPHWDDGCRVRHHQPTWYFSFLGDRGKMQQWVEERREIRQGTGYRYHGGDEGYGRSAAGGL
;
A
#
# COMPACT_ATOMS: atom_id res chain seq x y z
N MET A 1 22.19 2.63 -33.70
CA MET A 1 21.00 3.02 -34.49
C MET A 1 20.65 1.85 -35.39
N SER A 2 19.61 1.11 -35.04
CA SER A 2 19.04 0.06 -35.89
C SER A 2 18.49 0.70 -37.17
N SER A 3 18.73 0.06 -38.32
CA SER A 3 18.18 0.49 -39.61
C SER A 3 16.64 0.40 -39.56
N PRO A 4 15.89 1.33 -40.18
CA PRO A 4 14.43 1.24 -40.32
C PRO A 4 13.95 -0.11 -40.91
N GLU A 5 14.81 -0.80 -41.65
CA GLU A 5 14.56 -2.13 -42.21
C GLU A 5 14.62 -3.27 -41.17
N THR A 6 14.92 -3.02 -39.89
CA THR A 6 15.03 -4.12 -38.91
C THR A 6 13.69 -4.51 -38.27
N TYR A 7 12.62 -3.73 -38.45
CA TYR A 7 11.34 -3.93 -37.72
C TYR A 7 10.23 -4.64 -38.52
N TRP A 8 10.45 -5.06 -39.77
CA TRP A 8 9.38 -5.65 -40.59
C TRP A 8 8.86 -6.99 -40.08
N GLN A 9 9.64 -7.69 -39.25
CA GLN A 9 9.28 -8.99 -38.68
C GLN A 9 8.44 -8.90 -37.40
N LEU A 10 8.26 -7.70 -36.84
CA LEU A 10 7.52 -7.52 -35.60
C LEU A 10 6.01 -7.35 -35.86
N GLU A 11 5.19 -7.86 -34.94
CA GLU A 11 3.75 -7.66 -34.96
C GLU A 11 3.44 -6.15 -34.89
N LYS A 12 2.71 -5.65 -35.89
CA LYS A 12 2.31 -4.24 -36.02
C LYS A 12 0.82 -4.12 -35.80
N ASP A 13 0.45 -3.51 -34.67
CA ASP A 13 -0.92 -3.06 -34.47
C ASP A 13 -1.00 -1.57 -34.79
N PHE A 14 -2.07 -1.20 -35.50
CA PHE A 14 -2.37 0.18 -35.88
C PHE A 14 -3.61 0.66 -35.14
N TYR A 15 -3.49 1.76 -34.41
CA TYR A 15 -4.59 2.37 -33.68
C TYR A 15 -4.79 3.80 -34.15
N THR A 16 -6.03 4.17 -34.46
CA THR A 16 -6.42 5.57 -34.68
C THR A 16 -7.18 6.05 -33.46
N LEU A 17 -6.56 6.92 -32.65
CA LEU A 17 -7.21 7.42 -31.44
C LEU A 17 -8.16 8.58 -31.74
N THR A 18 -7.87 9.38 -32.77
CA THR A 18 -8.72 10.51 -33.15
C THR A 18 -8.83 10.65 -34.66
N ALA A 19 -10.01 11.05 -35.14
CA ALA A 19 -10.25 11.31 -36.55
C ALA A 19 -9.34 12.44 -37.08
N ASN A 20 -9.07 13.44 -36.24
CA ASN A 20 -8.25 14.63 -36.58
C ASN A 20 -6.81 14.45 -36.09
N HIS A 21 -6.15 13.36 -36.48
CA HIS A 21 -4.76 13.11 -36.10
C HIS A 21 -3.79 13.87 -37.01
N ASP A 22 -2.74 14.40 -36.41
CA ASP A 22 -1.65 15.16 -37.05
C ASP A 22 -0.26 14.66 -36.58
N LEU A 23 -0.22 13.54 -35.86
CA LEU A 23 0.98 12.90 -35.37
C LEU A 23 0.80 11.38 -35.31
N VAL A 24 1.81 10.65 -35.79
CA VAL A 24 1.95 9.20 -35.61
C VAL A 24 2.99 8.95 -34.53
N ILE A 25 2.61 8.28 -33.44
CA ILE A 25 3.54 7.79 -32.44
C ILE A 25 3.84 6.32 -32.72
N ARG A 26 5.12 5.99 -32.90
CA ARG A 26 5.60 4.61 -32.93
C ARG A 26 6.14 4.24 -31.57
N VAL A 27 5.41 3.42 -30.82
CA VAL A 27 5.87 2.88 -29.54
C VAL A 27 6.58 1.56 -29.81
N ILE A 28 7.87 1.52 -29.53
CA ILE A 28 8.74 0.36 -29.77
C ILE A 28 9.08 -0.24 -28.40
N GLU A 29 8.53 -1.42 -28.14
CA GLU A 29 8.81 -2.18 -26.92
C GLU A 29 10.13 -2.90 -27.06
N HIS A 30 10.99 -2.81 -26.04
CA HIS A 30 12.22 -3.57 -25.98
C HIS A 30 12.20 -4.59 -24.85
N ALA A 31 12.80 -5.75 -25.09
CA ALA A 31 13.08 -6.74 -24.07
C ALA A 31 14.60 -6.96 -23.93
N PRO A 32 15.10 -7.17 -22.70
CA PRO A 32 16.50 -7.53 -22.50
C PRO A 32 16.76 -8.94 -23.07
N LEU A 33 17.70 -9.02 -23.99
CA LEU A 33 18.26 -10.27 -24.49
C LEU A 33 19.53 -10.58 -23.71
N SER A 34 19.43 -11.47 -22.73
CA SER A 34 20.58 -11.99 -22.00
C SER A 34 21.31 -13.03 -22.87
N ARG A 35 22.40 -12.61 -23.54
CA ARG A 35 23.33 -13.56 -24.17
C ARG A 35 24.41 -13.94 -23.18
N PHE A 36 24.48 -15.23 -22.84
CA PHE A 36 25.62 -15.78 -22.13
C PHE A 36 26.80 -15.81 -23.11
N GLN A 37 27.74 -14.87 -23.00
CA GLN A 37 29.03 -15.01 -23.67
C GLN A 37 29.79 -16.12 -22.95
N GLY A 38 29.88 -17.29 -23.57
CA GLY A 38 30.60 -18.43 -23.02
C GLY A 38 32.05 -18.06 -22.76
N SER A 39 32.46 -18.04 -21.48
CA SER A 39 33.88 -17.98 -21.13
C SER A 39 34.55 -19.24 -21.64
N SER A 40 35.49 -19.10 -22.56
CA SER A 40 36.40 -20.17 -22.95
C SER A 40 37.24 -20.56 -21.73
N SER A 41 36.93 -21.72 -21.13
CA SER A 41 37.66 -22.27 -19.99
C SER A 41 39.06 -22.73 -20.44
N GLY A 42 40.05 -21.86 -20.27
CA GLY A 42 41.46 -22.26 -20.31
C GLY A 42 41.83 -22.90 -18.98
N VAL A 43 41.91 -24.24 -18.94
CA VAL A 43 42.44 -24.97 -17.78
C VAL A 43 43.97 -24.87 -17.84
N GLY A 44 44.56 -24.02 -17.00
CA GLY A 44 46.01 -23.93 -16.82
C GLY A 44 46.45 -24.63 -15.54
N SER A 45 47.13 -25.76 -15.65
CA SER A 45 47.78 -26.45 -14.55
C SER A 45 49.21 -25.91 -14.35
N GLY A 46 49.44 -25.13 -13.29
CA GLY A 46 50.78 -24.65 -12.91
C GLY A 46 51.20 -25.22 -11.56
N LEU A 47 52.31 -25.96 -11.53
CA LEU A 47 53.02 -26.37 -10.31
C LEU A 47 54.04 -25.27 -9.96
N GLY A 48 53.92 -24.66 -8.79
CA GLY A 48 54.87 -23.67 -8.29
C GLY A 48 55.67 -24.21 -7.10
N GLU A 49 57.00 -24.25 -7.24
CA GLU A 49 57.95 -24.49 -6.13
C GLU A 49 58.37 -23.13 -5.55
N GLY A 50 58.18 -22.93 -4.25
CA GLY A 50 58.59 -21.72 -3.54
C GLY A 50 59.70 -22.01 -2.53
N ALA A 51 60.86 -21.36 -2.69
CA ALA A 51 61.93 -21.33 -1.71
C ALA A 51 61.83 -20.05 -0.85
N GLY A 52 61.67 -20.20 0.47
CA GLY A 52 61.65 -19.09 1.42
C GLY A 52 62.92 -19.07 2.27
N SER A 53 63.63 -17.93 2.29
CA SER A 53 64.75 -17.66 3.19
C SER A 53 64.34 -16.61 4.22
N GLY A 54 64.30 -16.99 5.50
CA GLY A 54 64.04 -16.10 6.63
C GLY A 54 65.24 -16.05 7.58
N SER A 55 65.74 -14.85 7.85
CA SER A 55 66.78 -14.58 8.86
C SER A 55 66.09 -14.05 10.11
N GLY A 56 66.14 -14.78 11.22
CA GLY A 56 65.61 -14.34 12.51
C GLY A 56 66.47 -14.83 13.66
N GLU A 57 67.11 -13.91 14.37
CA GLU A 57 67.72 -14.17 15.67
C GLU A 57 66.63 -14.01 16.74
N GLY A 58 66.26 -15.12 17.39
CA GLY A 58 65.31 -15.14 18.48
C GLY A 58 65.31 -16.47 19.20
N ALA A 59 65.73 -16.48 20.46
CA ALA A 59 65.58 -17.64 21.34
C ALA A 59 64.12 -17.73 21.80
N GLY A 60 63.36 -18.65 21.21
CA GLY A 60 62.00 -18.96 21.61
C GLY A 60 61.61 -20.37 21.17
N SER A 61 61.28 -21.22 22.13
CA SER A 61 60.80 -22.58 21.90
C SER A 61 59.29 -22.53 21.64
N GLY A 62 58.87 -22.81 20.40
CA GLY A 62 57.45 -22.93 20.05
C GLY A 62 57.24 -23.57 18.68
N SER A 63 56.65 -24.76 18.69
CA SER A 63 56.28 -25.58 17.54
C SER A 63 55.09 -24.98 16.78
N GLY A 64 55.29 -24.59 15.52
CA GLY A 64 54.22 -24.18 14.61
C GLY A 64 53.98 -25.21 13.51
N GLU A 65 52.75 -25.69 13.38
CA GLU A 65 52.28 -26.42 12.20
C GLU A 65 51.83 -25.38 11.16
N GLY A 66 52.60 -25.24 10.08
CA GLY A 66 52.27 -24.35 8.96
C GLY A 66 51.37 -25.06 7.95
N GLY A 67 50.05 -24.85 8.05
CA GLY A 67 49.12 -25.09 6.95
C GLY A 67 49.10 -23.85 6.05
N GLY A 68 49.68 -23.95 4.85
CA GLY A 68 49.65 -22.87 3.87
C GLY A 68 48.44 -22.98 2.95
N ASP A 69 47.36 -22.26 3.26
CA ASP A 69 46.28 -22.01 2.30
C ASP A 69 46.73 -20.91 1.33
N GLY A 70 47.28 -21.31 0.19
CA GLY A 70 47.62 -20.40 -0.90
C GLY A 70 46.35 -19.85 -1.54
N GLN A 71 45.84 -18.72 -1.05
CA GLN A 71 44.78 -17.96 -1.69
C GLN A 71 45.38 -17.20 -2.89
N GLY A 72 45.39 -17.84 -4.06
CA GLY A 72 45.74 -17.15 -5.30
C GLY A 72 44.62 -16.18 -5.67
N ASP A 73 44.91 -14.88 -5.67
CA ASP A 73 44.07 -13.83 -6.27
C ASP A 73 44.07 -13.96 -7.80
N GLY A 74 43.60 -15.10 -8.29
CA GLY A 74 43.15 -15.22 -9.67
C GLY A 74 41.88 -14.39 -9.78
N ASN A 75 42.01 -13.12 -10.14
CA ASN A 75 40.90 -12.28 -10.57
C ASN A 75 40.38 -12.83 -11.90
N VAL A 76 39.71 -13.99 -11.85
CA VAL A 76 38.94 -14.53 -12.95
C VAL A 76 37.71 -13.63 -13.02
N GLY A 77 37.84 -12.54 -13.78
CA GLY A 77 36.81 -11.53 -13.91
C GLY A 77 35.46 -12.19 -14.11
N ALA A 78 34.52 -11.92 -13.19
CA ALA A 78 33.18 -12.48 -13.27
C ALA A 78 32.62 -12.25 -14.68
N PRO A 79 32.02 -13.27 -15.31
CA PRO A 79 31.56 -13.18 -16.70
C PRO A 79 30.67 -11.95 -16.85
N ARG A 80 31.10 -11.02 -17.71
CA ARG A 80 30.37 -9.79 -17.98
C ARG A 80 29.17 -10.14 -18.85
N VAL A 81 27.99 -10.18 -18.24
CA VAL A 81 26.73 -10.37 -18.98
C VAL A 81 26.44 -9.06 -19.73
N VAL A 82 26.70 -9.04 -21.04
CA VAL A 82 26.24 -7.96 -21.91
C VAL A 82 24.76 -8.21 -22.18
N THR A 83 23.90 -7.33 -21.69
CA THR A 83 22.47 -7.34 -21.99
C THR A 83 22.23 -6.45 -23.20
N GLU A 84 21.89 -7.06 -24.34
CA GLU A 84 21.47 -6.33 -25.53
C GLU A 84 19.96 -6.08 -25.45
N SER A 85 19.50 -4.88 -25.80
CA SER A 85 18.09 -4.55 -25.86
C SER A 85 17.57 -4.82 -27.27
N VAL A 86 16.54 -5.66 -27.43
CA VAL A 86 15.97 -6.01 -28.73
C VAL A 86 14.51 -5.58 -28.78
N ALA A 87 14.12 -4.95 -29.89
CA ALA A 87 12.73 -4.58 -30.12
C ALA A 87 11.87 -5.83 -30.30
N VAL A 88 10.79 -5.93 -29.52
CA VAL A 88 9.87 -7.08 -29.50
C VAL A 88 8.47 -6.75 -30.00
N LYS A 89 8.09 -5.47 -29.98
CA LYS A 89 6.74 -5.02 -30.39
C LYS A 89 6.79 -3.60 -30.94
N VAL A 90 6.00 -3.32 -31.97
CA VAL A 90 5.83 -1.97 -32.52
C VAL A 90 4.35 -1.64 -32.61
N LEU A 91 3.96 -0.55 -31.96
CA LEU A 91 2.59 -0.04 -31.99
C LEU A 91 2.60 1.32 -32.69
N GLU A 92 1.76 1.48 -33.72
CA GLU A 92 1.57 2.78 -34.38
C GLU A 92 0.24 3.41 -33.95
N LEU A 93 0.32 4.59 -33.33
CA LEU A 93 -0.85 5.31 -32.83
C LEU A 93 -0.96 6.66 -33.50
N LYS A 94 -2.09 6.91 -34.14
CA LYS A 94 -2.44 8.21 -34.70
C LYS A 94 -3.13 9.05 -33.62
N VAL A 95 -2.49 10.17 -33.26
CA VAL A 95 -2.86 11.03 -32.12
C VAL A 95 -2.98 12.49 -32.54
N ALA A 96 -3.60 13.32 -31.70
CA ALA A 96 -3.61 14.77 -31.85
C ALA A 96 -2.48 15.41 -31.03
N ARG A 97 -1.58 16.12 -31.70
CA ARG A 97 -0.41 16.79 -31.12
C ARG A 97 -0.78 17.72 -29.96
N GLY A 98 -1.83 18.53 -30.14
CA GLY A 98 -2.30 19.48 -29.12
C GLY A 98 -2.78 18.82 -27.82
N LEU A 99 -3.56 17.73 -27.94
CA LEU A 99 -4.03 16.97 -26.78
C LEU A 99 -2.87 16.27 -26.06
N LEU A 100 -1.95 15.68 -26.83
CA LEU A 100 -0.77 15.05 -26.28
C LEU A 100 0.08 16.04 -25.47
N ALA A 101 0.40 17.19 -26.06
CA ALA A 101 1.16 18.25 -25.42
C ALA A 101 0.48 18.77 -24.13
N THR A 102 -0.84 18.90 -24.12
CA THR A 102 -1.56 19.36 -22.93
C THR A 102 -1.59 18.29 -21.83
N SER A 103 -1.57 17.01 -22.19
CA SER A 103 -1.66 15.90 -21.25
C SER A 103 -0.33 15.47 -20.61
N SER A 104 0.80 15.81 -21.24
CA SER A 104 2.13 15.34 -20.85
C SER A 104 3.17 16.46 -20.98
N THR A 105 3.88 16.74 -19.89
CA THR A 105 4.95 17.75 -19.89
C THR A 105 6.14 17.34 -20.75
N TYR A 106 6.44 16.03 -20.81
CA TYR A 106 7.47 15.48 -21.70
C TYR A 106 7.15 15.76 -23.17
N PHE A 107 5.94 15.39 -23.62
CA PHE A 107 5.55 15.60 -25.02
C PHE A 107 5.37 17.08 -25.34
N ALA A 108 4.88 17.90 -24.41
CA ALA A 108 4.83 19.35 -24.60
C ALA A 108 6.21 19.92 -24.95
N LYS A 109 7.22 19.60 -24.14
CA LYS A 109 8.59 20.03 -24.36
C LYS A 109 9.13 19.47 -25.68
N ARG A 110 9.00 18.16 -25.89
CA ARG A 110 9.53 17.49 -27.08
C ARG A 110 8.97 18.05 -28.38
N LEU A 111 7.66 18.28 -28.44
CA LEU A 111 6.99 18.81 -29.63
C LEU A 111 7.38 20.28 -29.88
N SER A 112 7.56 21.08 -28.81
CA SER A 112 8.02 22.48 -28.96
C SER A 112 9.46 22.61 -29.46
N GLU A 113 10.34 21.66 -29.11
CA GLU A 113 11.73 21.62 -29.61
C GLU A 113 11.79 21.26 -31.10
N ASP A 114 10.92 20.36 -31.55
CA ASP A 114 10.83 19.96 -32.96
C ASP A 114 10.32 21.10 -33.85
N ASP A 115 9.36 21.89 -33.36
CA ASP A 115 8.83 23.08 -34.06
C ASP A 115 9.92 24.15 -34.26
N ASN A 116 10.80 24.33 -33.27
CA ASN A 116 11.90 25.32 -33.34
C ASN A 116 13.05 24.91 -34.28
N ASN A 117 13.24 23.61 -34.49
CA ASN A 117 14.36 23.09 -35.29
C ASN A 117 14.08 23.02 -36.80
N ASN A 118 13.01 23.67 -37.29
CA ASN A 118 12.60 23.63 -38.71
C ASN A 118 12.39 22.20 -39.25
N ASN A 119 12.21 21.22 -38.35
CA ASN A 119 12.00 19.81 -38.68
C ASN A 119 10.50 19.46 -38.63
N SER A 120 9.65 20.47 -38.83
CA SER A 120 8.19 20.47 -38.68
C SER A 120 7.45 19.46 -39.57
N ASN A 121 8.15 18.80 -40.49
CA ASN A 121 7.59 17.74 -41.35
C ASN A 121 7.69 16.32 -40.75
N LYS A 122 8.22 16.15 -39.52
CA LYS A 122 8.15 14.83 -38.88
C LYS A 122 6.78 14.63 -38.24
N ASP A 123 5.86 14.09 -39.04
CA ASP A 123 4.57 13.56 -38.59
C ASP A 123 4.71 12.23 -37.83
N THR A 124 5.95 11.83 -37.47
CA THR A 124 6.22 10.57 -36.77
C THR A 124 7.20 10.76 -35.63
N LEU A 125 6.80 10.34 -34.43
CA LEU A 125 7.63 10.32 -33.22
C LEU A 125 7.85 8.86 -32.78
N GLU A 126 9.10 8.44 -32.69
CA GLU A 126 9.46 7.11 -32.20
C GLU A 126 9.80 7.16 -30.71
N ILE A 127 9.21 6.25 -29.93
CA ILE A 127 9.36 6.15 -28.48
C ILE A 127 9.75 4.74 -28.12
N HIS A 128 10.91 4.60 -27.49
CA HIS A 128 11.38 3.33 -26.97
C HIS A 128 10.99 3.20 -25.49
N THR A 129 10.38 2.08 -25.12
CA THR A 129 9.94 1.82 -23.74
C THR A 129 9.91 0.33 -23.43
N ALA A 130 10.11 -0.06 -22.18
CA ALA A 130 9.86 -1.43 -21.73
C ALA A 130 8.37 -1.76 -21.53
N HIS A 131 7.47 -0.77 -21.61
CA HIS A 131 6.05 -0.92 -21.23
C HIS A 131 5.11 -0.29 -22.26
N ALA A 132 5.12 -0.82 -23.49
CA ALA A 132 4.35 -0.25 -24.60
C ALA A 132 2.83 -0.24 -24.34
N THR A 133 2.30 -1.26 -23.65
CA THR A 133 0.90 -1.33 -23.25
C THR A 133 0.51 -0.18 -22.30
N ALA A 134 1.35 0.12 -21.31
CA ALA A 134 1.10 1.19 -20.35
C ALA A 134 1.13 2.59 -21.00
N LEU A 135 2.08 2.84 -21.92
CA LEU A 135 2.11 4.08 -22.70
C LEU A 135 0.90 4.20 -23.62
N THR A 136 0.53 3.10 -24.29
CA THR A 136 -0.68 3.06 -25.13
C THR A 136 -1.93 3.41 -24.33
N LEU A 137 -2.07 2.91 -23.10
CA LEU A 137 -3.20 3.26 -22.23
C LEU A 137 -3.20 4.74 -21.87
N TRP A 138 -2.05 5.33 -21.56
CA TRP A 138 -1.96 6.78 -21.32
C TRP A 138 -2.38 7.61 -22.53
N LEU A 139 -1.93 7.22 -23.73
CA LEU A 139 -2.32 7.89 -24.97
C LEU A 139 -3.84 7.80 -25.18
N LYS A 140 -4.47 6.64 -24.90
CA LYS A 140 -5.93 6.46 -24.95
C LYS A 140 -6.65 7.34 -23.91
N ILE A 141 -6.17 7.37 -22.66
CA ILE A 141 -6.72 8.21 -21.59
C ILE A 141 -6.67 9.69 -21.97
N SER A 142 -5.53 10.18 -22.45
CA SER A 142 -5.35 11.58 -22.85
C SER A 142 -6.27 12.02 -23.99
N HIS A 143 -6.67 11.08 -24.86
CA HIS A 143 -7.57 11.36 -25.99
C HIS A 143 -9.04 11.09 -25.67
N SER A 144 -9.38 10.73 -24.42
CA SER A 144 -10.74 10.31 -24.03
C SER A 144 -11.27 9.13 -24.87
N VAL A 145 -10.34 8.31 -25.37
CA VAL A 145 -10.58 7.10 -26.19
C VAL A 145 -10.24 5.85 -25.38
N ALA A 146 -9.94 6.02 -24.09
CA ALA A 146 -10.03 4.94 -23.14
C ALA A 146 -11.50 4.53 -23.07
N ASP A 147 -11.89 3.66 -24.00
CA ASP A 147 -13.13 2.91 -23.92
C ASP A 147 -13.19 2.39 -22.49
N THR A 148 -14.18 2.87 -21.76
CA THR A 148 -14.62 2.24 -20.51
C THR A 148 -15.21 0.86 -20.77
N ASP A 149 -15.18 0.40 -22.04
CA ASP A 149 -15.58 -0.93 -22.42
C ASP A 149 -14.79 -1.94 -21.60
N ALA A 150 -15.56 -2.66 -20.78
CA ALA A 150 -15.04 -3.53 -19.74
C ALA A 150 -14.06 -4.55 -20.34
N SER A 151 -14.27 -4.93 -21.60
CA SER A 151 -13.43 -5.81 -22.43
C SER A 151 -11.93 -5.48 -22.35
N THR A 152 -11.54 -4.21 -22.51
CA THR A 152 -10.12 -3.81 -22.47
C THR A 152 -9.59 -3.74 -21.04
N THR A 153 -10.42 -3.33 -20.09
CA THR A 153 -10.02 -3.23 -18.67
C THR A 153 -9.81 -4.61 -18.04
N HIS A 154 -10.52 -5.66 -18.48
CA HIS A 154 -10.43 -7.01 -17.92
C HIS A 154 -9.05 -7.67 -18.06
N HIS A 155 -8.24 -7.23 -19.02
CA HIS A 155 -6.90 -7.78 -19.26
C HIS A 155 -5.80 -7.04 -18.52
N ILE A 156 -6.10 -5.85 -17.95
CA ILE A 156 -5.10 -5.04 -17.27
C ILE A 156 -4.94 -5.55 -15.83
N THR A 157 -3.79 -6.14 -15.54
CA THR A 157 -3.46 -6.63 -14.20
C THR A 157 -3.07 -5.47 -13.28
N LEU A 158 -3.03 -5.73 -11.97
CA LEU A 158 -2.50 -4.75 -11.01
C LEU A 158 -1.02 -4.41 -11.30
N THR A 159 -0.24 -5.33 -11.87
CA THR A 159 1.15 -5.05 -12.28
C THR A 159 1.19 -4.03 -13.43
N ASP A 160 0.27 -4.14 -14.39
CA ASP A 160 0.17 -3.18 -15.50
C ASP A 160 -0.19 -1.78 -14.99
N VAL A 161 -1.04 -1.67 -13.97
CA VAL A 161 -1.34 -0.39 -13.31
C VAL A 161 -0.09 0.24 -12.71
N TRP A 162 0.81 -0.55 -12.11
CA TRP A 162 2.10 -0.05 -11.63
C TRP A 162 3.00 0.42 -12.77
N HIS A 163 3.06 -0.32 -13.89
CA HIS A 163 3.77 0.14 -15.08
C HIS A 163 3.16 1.43 -15.66
N MET A 164 1.84 1.61 -15.56
CA MET A 164 1.21 2.88 -15.91
C MET A 164 1.67 4.03 -15.01
N LEU A 165 1.83 3.83 -13.71
CA LEU A 165 2.39 4.87 -12.84
C LEU A 165 3.84 5.20 -13.23
N ALA A 166 4.66 4.20 -13.54
CA ALA A 166 6.04 4.38 -13.99
C ALA A 166 6.11 5.19 -15.29
N VAL A 167 5.28 4.84 -16.28
CA VAL A 167 5.15 5.57 -17.54
C VAL A 167 4.62 6.99 -17.30
N ALA A 168 3.66 7.17 -16.39
CA ALA A 168 3.14 8.49 -16.05
C ALA A 168 4.23 9.40 -15.52
N ARG A 169 5.07 8.87 -14.61
CA ARG A 169 6.21 9.60 -14.07
C ARG A 169 7.25 9.91 -15.14
N LYS A 170 7.64 8.90 -15.94
CA LYS A 170 8.67 9.03 -16.99
C LYS A 170 8.29 10.06 -18.06
N TYR A 171 7.03 10.05 -18.50
CA TYR A 171 6.55 10.91 -19.57
C TYR A 171 5.69 12.07 -19.07
N GLY A 172 5.68 12.36 -17.76
CA GLY A 172 4.99 13.53 -17.19
C GLY A 172 3.48 13.57 -17.42
N PHE A 173 2.79 12.42 -17.43
CA PHE A 173 1.33 12.36 -17.45
C PHE A 173 0.75 12.61 -16.05
N HIS A 174 -0.36 13.34 -15.99
CA HIS A 174 -1.03 13.67 -14.74
C HIS A 174 -1.97 12.54 -14.28
N THR A 175 -1.56 11.77 -13.26
CA THR A 175 -2.37 10.69 -12.66
C THR A 175 -3.67 11.16 -12.03
N ARG A 176 -3.75 12.44 -11.68
CA ARG A 176 -4.95 13.08 -11.13
C ARG A 176 -5.80 13.82 -12.17
N SER A 177 -5.53 13.65 -13.46
CA SER A 177 -6.42 14.16 -14.52
C SER A 177 -7.78 13.46 -14.47
N ALA A 178 -8.85 14.14 -14.90
CA ALA A 178 -10.21 13.59 -14.86
C ALA A 178 -10.32 12.24 -15.59
N GLY A 179 -9.69 12.11 -16.77
CA GLY A 179 -9.65 10.88 -17.54
C GLY A 179 -8.94 9.74 -16.80
N ALA A 180 -7.79 10.01 -16.17
CA ALA A 180 -7.05 9.01 -15.41
C ALA A 180 -7.82 8.52 -14.18
N LYS A 181 -8.49 9.42 -13.44
CA LYS A 181 -9.35 9.04 -12.30
C LYS A 181 -10.52 8.16 -12.75
N ALA A 182 -11.21 8.55 -13.84
CA ALA A 182 -12.36 7.82 -14.36
C ALA A 182 -11.97 6.42 -14.87
N TRP A 183 -10.85 6.32 -15.59
CA TRP A 183 -10.31 5.04 -16.03
C TRP A 183 -9.96 4.12 -14.85
N PHE A 184 -9.21 4.63 -13.86
CA PHE A 184 -8.81 3.81 -12.71
C PHE A 184 -10.01 3.40 -11.86
N ALA A 185 -11.02 4.26 -11.70
CA ALA A 185 -12.27 3.89 -11.02
C ALA A 185 -13.00 2.74 -11.72
N SER A 186 -13.05 2.77 -13.05
CA SER A 186 -13.66 1.70 -13.86
C SER A 186 -12.88 0.39 -13.72
N TRP A 187 -11.55 0.46 -13.85
CA TRP A 187 -10.66 -0.68 -13.63
C TRP A 187 -10.82 -1.26 -12.21
N TYR A 188 -10.84 -0.41 -11.18
CA TYR A 188 -10.98 -0.83 -9.79
C TYR A 188 -12.34 -1.50 -9.54
N ALA A 189 -13.44 -0.96 -10.09
CA ALA A 189 -14.77 -1.55 -9.94
C ALA A 189 -14.83 -2.98 -10.48
N VAL A 190 -14.18 -3.24 -11.63
CA VAL A 190 -14.11 -4.58 -12.23
C VAL A 190 -13.28 -5.56 -11.38
N HIS A 191 -12.16 -5.10 -10.81
CA HIS A 191 -11.21 -5.98 -10.10
C HIS A 191 -11.45 -6.12 -8.60
N SER A 192 -12.24 -5.22 -8.00
CA SER A 192 -12.56 -5.25 -6.57
C SER A 192 -13.81 -6.06 -6.23
N GLN A 193 -14.68 -6.32 -7.22
CA GLN A 193 -15.86 -7.14 -7.01
C GLN A 193 -15.47 -8.62 -6.79
N PRO A 194 -16.06 -9.30 -5.80
CA PRO A 194 -15.94 -10.75 -5.72
C PRO A 194 -16.52 -11.36 -7.00
N PRO A 195 -15.95 -12.49 -7.47
CA PRO A 195 -16.44 -13.13 -8.68
C PRO A 195 -17.89 -13.57 -8.42
N PRO A 196 -18.78 -13.50 -9.43
CA PRO A 196 -20.11 -14.07 -9.27
C PRO A 196 -19.97 -15.55 -8.88
N PRO A 197 -20.78 -16.05 -7.94
CA PRO A 197 -20.71 -17.45 -7.55
C PRO A 197 -20.87 -18.32 -8.80
N PRO A 198 -20.01 -19.34 -9.00
CA PRO A 198 -20.10 -20.19 -10.17
C PRO A 198 -21.49 -20.86 -10.22
N PRO A 199 -22.09 -21.04 -11.42
CA PRO A 199 -23.33 -21.77 -11.58
C PRO A 199 -23.23 -23.13 -10.87
N PRO A 200 -24.32 -23.65 -10.25
CA PRO A 200 -24.29 -24.90 -9.48
C PRO A 200 -23.66 -26.08 -10.23
N GLN A 201 -23.77 -26.11 -11.55
CA GLN A 201 -23.25 -27.17 -12.42
C GLN A 201 -21.72 -27.10 -12.67
N GLN A 202 -21.06 -25.95 -12.47
CA GLN A 202 -19.62 -25.79 -12.71
C GLN A 202 -18.74 -25.94 -11.45
N GLN A 203 -19.34 -26.08 -10.27
CA GLN A 203 -18.59 -26.22 -9.01
C GLN A 203 -17.78 -27.53 -8.91
N GLN A 204 -18.14 -28.58 -9.66
CA GLN A 204 -17.43 -29.87 -9.59
C GLN A 204 -16.26 -30.01 -10.58
N GLN A 205 -16.16 -29.18 -11.63
CA GLN A 205 -15.13 -29.34 -12.67
C GLN A 205 -13.94 -28.36 -12.57
N GLN A 206 -14.01 -27.31 -11.73
CA GLN A 206 -12.97 -26.27 -11.69
C GLN A 206 -11.85 -26.49 -10.66
N GLN A 207 -11.71 -27.68 -10.06
CA GLN A 207 -10.61 -27.94 -9.11
C GLN A 207 -9.20 -28.01 -9.76
N GLY A 208 -9.07 -27.86 -11.09
CA GLY A 208 -7.80 -28.14 -11.80
C GLY A 208 -7.21 -27.05 -12.70
N GLN A 209 -7.88 -25.94 -13.00
CA GLN A 209 -7.36 -24.97 -13.99
C GLN A 209 -7.39 -23.51 -13.51
N GLY A 210 -6.19 -23.02 -13.17
CA GLY A 210 -5.63 -21.69 -13.41
C GLY A 210 -6.51 -20.44 -13.21
N GLN A 211 -6.30 -19.76 -12.07
CA GLN A 211 -6.09 -18.30 -11.82
C GLN A 211 -6.70 -17.19 -12.70
N GLY A 212 -7.59 -17.44 -13.66
CA GLY A 212 -7.98 -16.45 -14.66
C GLY A 212 -9.12 -15.49 -14.29
N ARG A 213 -9.93 -15.76 -13.27
CA ARG A 213 -11.07 -14.89 -12.92
C ARG A 213 -11.28 -14.73 -11.42
N GLY A 214 -11.00 -13.50 -10.96
CA GLY A 214 -11.65 -12.88 -9.82
C GLY A 214 -11.39 -13.52 -8.46
N THR A 215 -10.21 -14.04 -8.15
CA THR A 215 -9.90 -14.28 -6.73
C THR A 215 -10.06 -12.95 -5.98
N PRO A 216 -10.88 -12.88 -4.92
CA PRO A 216 -11.03 -11.67 -4.11
C PRO A 216 -9.64 -11.13 -3.77
N LEU A 217 -9.47 -9.80 -3.87
CA LEU A 217 -8.19 -9.15 -3.61
C LEU A 217 -7.60 -9.67 -2.29
N ASP A 218 -6.48 -10.37 -2.40
CA ASP A 218 -5.84 -10.95 -1.24
C ASP A 218 -5.11 -9.86 -0.42
N TYR A 219 -4.46 -10.26 0.67
CA TYR A 219 -3.70 -9.31 1.49
C TYR A 219 -2.60 -8.59 0.69
N ARG A 220 -1.90 -9.30 -0.21
CA ARG A 220 -0.80 -8.71 -0.99
C ARG A 220 -1.31 -7.75 -2.06
N ALA A 221 -2.48 -8.03 -2.64
CA ALA A 221 -3.14 -7.15 -3.58
C ALA A 221 -3.52 -5.82 -2.92
N HIS A 222 -4.03 -5.84 -1.69
CA HIS A 222 -4.33 -4.60 -0.95
C HIS A 222 -3.09 -3.76 -0.64
N GLN A 223 -1.93 -4.38 -0.35
CA GLN A 223 -0.66 -3.63 -0.20
C GLN A 223 -0.28 -2.94 -1.51
N LYS A 224 -0.32 -3.69 -2.62
CA LYS A 224 -0.02 -3.19 -3.97
C LYS A 224 -1.01 -2.14 -4.48
N LEU A 225 -2.21 -2.08 -3.91
CA LEU A 225 -3.25 -1.11 -4.30
C LEU A 225 -3.11 0.25 -3.63
N LEU A 226 -2.31 0.36 -2.56
CA LEU A 226 -2.15 1.62 -1.81
C LEU A 226 -1.67 2.75 -2.73
N LEU A 227 -0.53 2.56 -3.40
CA LEU A 227 0.03 3.59 -4.27
C LEU A 227 -0.88 3.90 -5.47
N PRO A 228 -1.40 2.94 -6.25
CA PRO A 228 -2.36 3.25 -7.31
C PRO A 228 -3.59 4.03 -6.84
N CYS A 229 -4.24 3.61 -5.74
CA CYS A 229 -5.40 4.33 -5.24
C CYS A 229 -5.04 5.76 -4.79
N TYR A 230 -3.85 5.96 -4.22
CA TYR A 230 -3.35 7.28 -3.86
C TYR A 230 -3.02 8.15 -5.09
N ALA A 231 -2.29 7.60 -6.06
CA ALA A 231 -1.81 8.30 -7.24
C ALA A 231 -2.94 8.71 -8.19
N PHE A 232 -3.93 7.84 -8.37
CA PHE A 232 -5.15 8.11 -9.15
C PHE A 232 -6.26 8.79 -8.33
N ASP A 233 -5.98 9.19 -7.08
CA ASP A 233 -6.93 9.91 -6.22
C ASP A 233 -8.29 9.19 -6.04
N HIS A 234 -8.24 7.86 -5.90
CA HIS A 234 -9.41 7.00 -5.78
C HIS A 234 -9.77 6.75 -4.32
N ALA A 235 -10.51 7.70 -3.72
CA ALA A 235 -10.80 7.74 -2.28
C ALA A 235 -11.47 6.46 -1.75
N GLY A 236 -12.47 5.91 -2.47
CA GLY A 236 -13.16 4.69 -2.05
C GLY A 236 -12.24 3.48 -1.95
N GLY A 237 -11.42 3.28 -2.97
CA GLY A 237 -10.47 2.16 -3.03
C GLY A 237 -9.33 2.32 -2.02
N PHE A 238 -8.83 3.54 -1.83
CA PHE A 238 -7.80 3.81 -0.83
C PHE A 238 -8.29 3.55 0.59
N ARG A 239 -9.50 4.04 0.93
CA ARG A 239 -10.17 3.76 2.21
C ARG A 239 -10.35 2.25 2.43
N ALA A 240 -10.87 1.54 1.43
CA ALA A 240 -11.09 0.10 1.53
C ALA A 240 -9.78 -0.67 1.75
N ALA A 241 -8.73 -0.36 0.98
CA ALA A 241 -7.43 -1.03 1.09
C ALA A 241 -6.75 -0.78 2.43
N THR A 242 -6.73 0.48 2.89
CA THR A 242 -6.14 0.84 4.18
C THR A 242 -6.89 0.22 5.35
N ARG A 243 -8.23 0.19 5.32
CA ARG A 243 -9.04 -0.54 6.32
C ARG A 243 -8.68 -2.03 6.33
N TYR A 244 -8.69 -2.67 5.17
CA TYR A 244 -8.38 -4.09 5.05
C TYR A 244 -7.02 -4.41 5.69
N LEU A 245 -5.98 -3.63 5.36
CA LEU A 245 -4.63 -3.84 5.87
C LEU A 245 -4.54 -3.62 7.38
N VAL A 246 -5.19 -2.60 7.94
CA VAL A 246 -5.17 -2.33 9.39
C VAL A 246 -5.76 -3.49 10.19
N TYR A 247 -6.87 -4.08 9.74
CA TYR A 247 -7.50 -5.19 10.45
C TYR A 247 -6.84 -6.54 10.19
N ARG A 248 -6.34 -6.80 8.97
CA ARG A 248 -5.87 -8.14 8.55
C ARG A 248 -4.37 -8.34 8.50
N SER A 249 -3.56 -7.28 8.54
CA SER A 249 -2.10 -7.44 8.50
C SER A 249 -1.56 -8.22 9.70
N MET A 250 -0.61 -9.10 9.42
CA MET A 250 0.30 -9.69 10.41
C MET A 250 1.60 -8.87 10.34
N GLY A 251 2.06 -8.33 11.47
CA GLY A 251 3.23 -7.43 11.51
C GLY A 251 2.97 -5.98 11.05
N ALA A 252 4.04 -5.27 10.69
CA ALA A 252 3.95 -3.88 10.22
C ALA A 252 3.39 -3.82 8.79
N ILE A 253 2.54 -2.83 8.53
CA ILE A 253 2.03 -2.54 7.20
C ILE A 253 3.12 -1.83 6.42
N GLN A 254 3.43 -2.37 5.24
CA GLN A 254 4.41 -1.85 4.31
C GLN A 254 3.77 -1.66 2.94
N ASP A 255 4.24 -0.66 2.20
CA ASP A 255 4.01 -0.58 0.77
C ASP A 255 4.75 -1.72 0.07
N ARG A 256 4.16 -2.27 -0.99
CA ARG A 256 4.72 -3.42 -1.70
C ARG A 256 4.48 -3.30 -3.18
N GLN A 257 5.57 -3.31 -3.93
CA GLN A 257 5.54 -3.37 -5.38
C GLN A 257 5.16 -4.79 -5.88
N PRO A 258 4.58 -4.93 -7.08
CA PRO A 258 4.40 -6.22 -7.72
C PRO A 258 5.73 -6.98 -7.90
N ALA A 259 5.68 -8.32 -7.83
CA ALA A 259 6.86 -9.12 -8.09
C ALA A 259 7.26 -8.99 -9.57
N GLY A 260 8.54 -8.80 -9.84
CA GLY A 260 9.02 -8.55 -11.20
C GLY A 260 8.73 -7.15 -11.73
N PHE A 261 8.12 -6.26 -10.92
CA PHE A 261 8.10 -4.84 -11.24
C PHE A 261 9.51 -4.30 -11.09
N PHE A 262 10.08 -3.85 -12.19
CA PHE A 262 11.32 -3.11 -12.22
C PHE A 262 11.00 -1.76 -12.79
N GLU A 263 11.20 -0.72 -12.00
CA GLU A 263 11.30 0.60 -12.56
C GLU A 263 12.53 0.61 -13.45
N GLU A 264 12.35 0.90 -14.73
CA GLU A 264 13.44 1.02 -15.69
C GLU A 264 14.46 1.97 -15.07
N LYS A 265 15.67 1.44 -14.75
CA LYS A 265 16.73 2.21 -14.10
C LYS A 265 17.03 3.40 -15.00
N GLN A 266 16.40 4.52 -14.72
CA GLN A 266 16.78 5.77 -15.33
C GLN A 266 18.09 6.15 -14.66
N GLU A 267 19.21 5.83 -15.31
CA GLU A 267 20.49 6.49 -15.01
C GLU A 267 20.31 8.03 -15.02
N GLU A 268 19.31 8.54 -15.75
CA GLU A 268 18.89 9.95 -15.77
C GLU A 268 17.98 10.39 -14.61
N ALA A 269 17.33 9.48 -13.86
CA ALA A 269 16.42 9.86 -12.76
C ALA A 269 17.15 10.12 -11.45
N GLU A 270 18.32 9.51 -11.25
CA GLU A 270 19.21 9.87 -10.15
C GLU A 270 19.66 11.33 -10.26
N GLU A 271 19.93 11.83 -11.47
CA GLU A 271 20.29 13.24 -11.69
C GLU A 271 19.14 14.22 -11.38
N GLN A 272 17.88 13.78 -11.44
CA GLN A 272 16.71 14.62 -11.17
C GLN A 272 16.09 14.37 -9.78
N GLY A 273 16.75 13.60 -8.92
CA GLY A 273 16.25 13.31 -7.56
C GLY A 273 14.99 12.44 -7.53
N GLY A 274 14.76 11.63 -8.56
CA GLY A 274 13.61 10.74 -8.66
C GLY A 274 13.70 9.57 -7.67
N GLY A 275 13.15 9.74 -6.46
CA GLY A 275 13.09 8.68 -5.45
C GLY A 275 12.33 7.43 -5.89
N VAL A 276 12.51 6.32 -5.19
CA VAL A 276 11.82 5.04 -5.43
C VAL A 276 10.30 5.26 -5.48
N MET A 277 9.64 4.73 -6.50
CA MET A 277 8.18 4.76 -6.59
C MET A 277 7.54 4.04 -5.38
N GLY A 278 6.92 4.81 -4.50
CA GLY A 278 6.30 4.31 -3.29
C GLY A 278 5.41 5.34 -2.63
N LEU A 279 4.60 4.86 -1.70
CA LEU A 279 3.79 5.71 -0.84
C LEU A 279 4.69 6.48 0.15
N ASP A 280 4.28 7.69 0.52
CA ASP A 280 4.96 8.46 1.55
C ASP A 280 5.07 7.64 2.87
N PRO A 281 6.28 7.50 3.45
CA PRO A 281 6.49 6.78 4.71
C PRO A 281 5.58 7.24 5.85
N GLU A 282 5.19 8.52 5.91
CA GLU A 282 4.30 9.04 6.96
C GLU A 282 2.91 8.42 6.85
N ILE A 283 2.43 8.14 5.63
CA ILE A 283 1.15 7.46 5.40
C ILE A 283 1.22 6.03 5.95
N LEU A 284 2.34 5.33 5.74
CA LEU A 284 2.55 3.99 6.30
C LEU A 284 2.67 4.03 7.83
N ALA A 285 3.32 5.05 8.39
CA ALA A 285 3.39 5.28 9.83
C ALA A 285 1.99 5.46 10.43
N GLN A 286 1.12 6.24 9.77
CA GLN A 286 -0.28 6.44 10.18
C GLN A 286 -1.09 5.15 10.18
N LEU A 287 -0.95 4.30 9.17
CA LEU A 287 -1.62 2.99 9.14
C LEU A 287 -1.19 2.11 10.31
N ASN A 288 0.11 2.08 10.61
CA ASN A 288 0.64 1.31 11.73
C ASN A 288 0.19 1.88 13.08
N ALA A 289 0.09 3.21 13.20
CA ALA A 289 -0.45 3.88 14.39
C ALA A 289 -1.95 3.57 14.59
N ALA A 290 -2.75 3.60 13.53
CA ALA A 290 -4.16 3.20 13.56
C ALA A 290 -4.32 1.74 14.03
N LYS A 291 -3.50 0.84 13.49
CA LYS A 291 -3.46 -0.56 13.93
C LYS A 291 -3.08 -0.70 15.41
N ALA A 292 -2.05 0.00 15.86
CA ALA A 292 -1.66 -0.01 17.27
C ALA A 292 -2.80 0.49 18.17
N ARG A 293 -3.52 1.53 17.74
CA ARG A 293 -4.68 2.07 18.46
C ARG A 293 -5.80 1.03 18.61
N LEU A 294 -6.10 0.24 17.58
CA LEU A 294 -7.10 -0.84 17.69
C LEU A 294 -6.73 -1.84 18.80
N LYS A 295 -5.45 -2.21 18.90
CA LYS A 295 -4.96 -3.09 19.98
C LYS A 295 -5.15 -2.45 21.36
N THR A 296 -4.83 -1.17 21.50
CA THR A 296 -5.02 -0.43 22.75
C THR A 296 -6.49 -0.34 23.15
N VAL A 297 -7.40 -0.07 22.20
CA VAL A 297 -8.85 -0.02 22.48
C VAL A 297 -9.37 -1.40 22.87
N LEU A 298 -8.94 -2.46 22.17
CA LEU A 298 -9.28 -3.83 22.52
C LEU A 298 -8.82 -4.18 23.94
N HIS A 299 -7.57 -3.90 24.28
CA HIS A 299 -7.01 -4.15 25.61
C HIS A 299 -7.81 -3.40 26.69
N ARG A 300 -8.00 -2.08 26.52
CA ARG A 300 -8.75 -1.26 27.49
C ARG A 300 -10.18 -1.75 27.63
N GLY A 301 -10.84 -2.09 26.53
CA GLY A 301 -12.20 -2.59 26.53
C GLY A 301 -12.36 -3.88 27.32
N LEU A 302 -11.47 -4.86 27.10
CA LEU A 302 -11.52 -6.15 27.78
C LEU A 302 -11.19 -6.06 29.28
N TYR A 303 -10.29 -5.15 29.67
CA TYR A 303 -9.76 -5.08 31.03
C TYR A 303 -10.37 -3.98 31.91
N ARG A 304 -11.15 -3.06 31.35
CA ARG A 304 -11.85 -2.04 32.14
C ARG A 304 -12.73 -2.64 33.25
N PRO A 305 -13.52 -3.71 33.04
CA PRO A 305 -14.27 -4.35 34.13
C PRO A 305 -13.37 -4.99 35.18
N VAL A 306 -12.23 -5.54 34.76
CA VAL A 306 -11.22 -6.12 35.66
C VAL A 306 -10.58 -5.02 36.53
N GLU A 307 -10.22 -3.90 35.94
CA GLU A 307 -9.69 -2.74 36.67
C GLU A 307 -10.69 -2.24 37.72
N ALA A 308 -11.97 -2.14 37.37
CA ALA A 308 -13.04 -1.78 38.30
C ALA A 308 -13.21 -2.82 39.43
N LEU A 309 -13.15 -4.11 39.10
CA LEU A 309 -13.22 -5.20 40.07
C LEU A 309 -12.04 -5.16 41.06
N VAL A 310 -10.81 -4.92 40.58
CA VAL A 310 -9.61 -4.85 41.42
C VAL A 310 -9.61 -3.60 42.29
N ARG A 311 -9.98 -2.43 41.74
CA ARG A 311 -9.97 -1.17 42.49
C ARG A 311 -11.10 -1.02 43.50
N HIS A 312 -12.28 -1.56 43.18
CA HIS A 312 -13.50 -1.28 43.95
C HIS A 312 -14.14 -2.53 44.55
N GLY A 313 -13.67 -3.73 44.21
CA GLY A 313 -14.18 -4.98 44.77
C GLY A 313 -13.57 -5.28 46.14
N ASP A 314 -14.39 -5.21 47.18
CA ASP A 314 -14.11 -5.68 48.55
C ASP A 314 -14.72 -7.08 48.83
N CYS A 315 -15.44 -7.63 47.84
CA CYS A 315 -16.14 -8.91 47.90
C CYS A 315 -15.17 -10.12 47.90
N ARG A 316 -15.45 -11.18 48.68
CA ARG A 316 -14.65 -12.43 48.65
C ARG A 316 -14.69 -13.13 47.29
N CYS A 317 -15.77 -12.99 46.54
CA CYS A 317 -15.91 -13.60 45.20
C CYS A 317 -15.08 -12.90 44.12
N ARG A 318 -14.41 -11.77 44.39
CA ARG A 318 -13.65 -11.02 43.37
C ARG A 318 -12.56 -11.87 42.71
N GLY A 319 -11.88 -12.72 43.48
CA GLY A 319 -10.84 -13.61 42.96
C GLY A 319 -11.42 -14.67 42.02
N GLU A 320 -12.56 -15.25 42.38
CA GLU A 320 -13.26 -16.25 41.55
C GLU A 320 -13.78 -15.62 40.25
N VAL A 321 -14.35 -14.41 40.32
CA VAL A 321 -14.82 -13.66 39.14
C VAL A 321 -13.66 -13.33 38.19
N LEU A 322 -12.56 -12.81 38.74
CA LEU A 322 -11.36 -12.51 37.96
C LEU A 322 -10.82 -13.76 37.28
N TRP A 323 -10.60 -14.83 38.05
CA TRP A 323 -10.08 -16.09 37.52
C TRP A 323 -11.00 -16.70 36.46
N ALA A 324 -12.33 -16.68 36.68
CA ALA A 324 -13.29 -17.20 35.71
C ALA A 324 -13.25 -16.42 34.39
N TYR A 325 -13.12 -15.09 34.45
CA TYR A 325 -13.01 -14.25 33.27
C TYR A 325 -11.68 -14.44 32.53
N GLU A 326 -10.55 -14.47 33.23
CA GLU A 326 -9.25 -14.73 32.60
C GLU A 326 -9.18 -16.14 32.00
N ASN A 327 -9.67 -17.16 32.71
CA ASN A 327 -9.73 -18.54 32.21
C ASN A 327 -10.61 -18.64 30.96
N LEU A 328 -11.71 -17.88 30.87
CA LEU A 328 -12.53 -17.78 29.67
C LEU A 328 -11.71 -17.24 28.48
N LEU A 329 -10.95 -16.15 28.68
CA LEU A 329 -10.09 -15.59 27.62
C LEU A 329 -8.94 -16.54 27.24
N THR A 330 -8.33 -17.22 28.22
CA THR A 330 -7.26 -18.21 28.01
C THR A 330 -7.75 -19.37 27.15
N ARG A 331 -8.94 -19.91 27.42
CA ARG A 331 -9.54 -21.01 26.63
C ARG A 331 -9.74 -20.67 25.15
N GLN A 332 -9.87 -19.39 24.82
CA GLN A 332 -10.00 -18.91 23.44
C GLN A 332 -8.67 -18.47 22.81
N GLY A 333 -7.56 -18.57 23.55
CA GLY A 333 -6.26 -18.09 23.08
C GLY A 333 -6.21 -16.56 22.95
N CYS A 334 -6.89 -15.86 23.86
CA CYS A 334 -6.93 -14.40 23.96
C CYS A 334 -6.20 -13.86 25.20
N TRP A 335 -5.60 -14.72 26.03
CA TRP A 335 -4.87 -14.36 27.23
C TRP A 335 -3.56 -15.18 27.37
N PRO A 336 -2.46 -14.58 27.87
CA PRO A 336 -2.24 -13.14 28.03
C PRO A 336 -2.35 -12.39 26.69
N LEU A 337 -2.67 -11.10 26.70
CA LEU A 337 -2.87 -10.37 25.45
C LEU A 337 -1.57 -10.33 24.63
N GLU A 338 -0.45 -10.02 25.27
CA GLU A 338 0.88 -9.89 24.68
C GLU A 338 1.28 -11.14 23.90
N THR A 339 1.06 -12.32 24.49
CA THR A 339 1.37 -13.62 23.87
C THR A 339 0.30 -14.02 22.85
N ALA A 340 -0.96 -13.69 23.06
CA ALA A 340 -2.04 -13.99 22.12
C ALA A 340 -1.90 -13.22 20.79
N TRP A 341 -1.22 -12.07 20.78
CA TRP A 341 -0.78 -11.38 19.57
C TRP A 341 0.36 -12.09 18.83
N GLY A 342 1.09 -12.98 19.50
CA GLY A 342 2.14 -13.84 18.94
C GLY A 342 3.28 -13.05 18.30
N GLY A 343 3.77 -11.99 18.94
CA GLY A 343 4.85 -11.15 18.39
C GLY A 343 4.51 -10.47 17.05
N GLY A 344 3.21 -10.32 16.74
CA GLY A 344 2.74 -9.77 15.47
C GLY A 344 2.19 -10.81 14.48
N ALA A 345 2.25 -12.10 14.80
CA ALA A 345 1.70 -13.17 13.98
C ALA A 345 0.16 -13.22 13.94
N THR A 346 -0.53 -12.55 14.88
CA THR A 346 -2.00 -12.47 14.90
C THR A 346 -2.49 -11.10 14.46
N SER A 347 -3.36 -11.05 13.46
CA SER A 347 -4.05 -9.83 13.02
C SER A 347 -5.18 -9.44 13.97
N VAL A 348 -5.64 -8.17 13.91
CA VAL A 348 -6.76 -7.70 14.74
C VAL A 348 -8.01 -8.52 14.45
N GLU A 349 -8.32 -8.75 13.18
CA GLU A 349 -9.50 -9.55 12.80
C GLU A 349 -9.41 -11.01 13.27
N ALA A 350 -8.23 -11.65 13.15
CA ALA A 350 -8.06 -13.01 13.65
C ALA A 350 -8.27 -13.08 15.17
N PHE A 351 -7.80 -12.07 15.91
CA PHE A 351 -8.04 -11.96 17.34
C PHE A 351 -9.53 -11.79 17.66
N LEU A 352 -10.23 -10.89 16.95
CA LEU A 352 -11.66 -10.65 17.12
C LEU A 352 -12.52 -11.89 16.81
N ARG A 353 -12.10 -12.73 15.85
CA ARG A 353 -12.75 -14.02 15.56
C ARG A 353 -12.54 -15.06 16.67
N ARG A 354 -11.44 -15.01 17.42
CA ARG A 354 -11.27 -15.85 18.62
C ARG A 354 -12.24 -15.42 19.71
N LEU A 355 -12.34 -14.11 19.95
CA LEU A 355 -13.31 -13.53 20.89
C LEU A 355 -14.77 -13.84 20.53
N GLU A 356 -15.10 -13.92 19.24
CA GLU A 356 -16.44 -14.27 18.75
C GLU A 356 -16.94 -15.65 19.22
N ARG A 357 -16.02 -16.57 19.52
CA ARG A 357 -16.35 -17.91 20.00
C ARG A 357 -16.86 -17.92 21.45
N ILE A 358 -16.73 -16.80 22.16
CA ILE A 358 -17.28 -16.63 23.50
C ILE A 358 -18.79 -16.40 23.37
N PRO A 359 -19.63 -17.29 23.91
CA PRO A 359 -21.08 -17.11 23.83
C PRO A 359 -21.50 -15.88 24.64
N ALA A 360 -22.58 -15.20 24.20
CA ALA A 360 -23.11 -14.04 24.92
C ALA A 360 -23.50 -14.39 26.37
N LYS A 361 -24.07 -15.59 26.57
CA LYS A 361 -24.42 -16.12 27.90
C LYS A 361 -23.34 -17.10 28.36
N VAL A 362 -22.39 -16.60 29.13
CA VAL A 362 -21.39 -17.43 29.83
C VAL A 362 -21.87 -17.70 31.25
N ALA A 363 -21.75 -18.95 31.70
CA ALA A 363 -21.99 -19.29 33.10
C ALA A 363 -21.03 -18.50 34.00
N GLN A 364 -21.59 -17.75 34.96
CA GLN A 364 -20.81 -16.96 35.90
C GLN A 364 -20.61 -17.71 37.22
N PRO A 365 -19.49 -17.47 37.93
CA PRO A 365 -19.35 -17.95 39.29
C PRO A 365 -20.44 -17.33 40.20
N ARG A 366 -20.62 -17.89 41.39
CA ARG A 366 -21.52 -17.27 42.38
C ARG A 366 -20.91 -15.93 42.82
N THR A 367 -21.68 -14.87 42.70
CA THR A 367 -21.23 -13.51 42.99
C THR A 367 -21.97 -12.97 44.23
N CYS A 368 -21.45 -11.90 44.84
CA CYS A 368 -22.13 -11.19 45.93
C CYS A 368 -23.31 -10.32 45.45
N GLY A 369 -23.64 -10.31 44.16
CA GLY A 369 -24.64 -9.42 43.57
C GLY A 369 -24.18 -7.96 43.36
N GLY A 370 -22.99 -7.60 43.83
CA GLY A 370 -22.43 -6.25 43.63
C GLY A 370 -22.08 -5.99 42.16
N ARG A 371 -22.35 -4.77 41.67
CA ARG A 371 -22.20 -4.39 40.25
C ARG A 371 -20.83 -4.72 39.64
N VAL A 372 -19.75 -4.55 40.41
CA VAL A 372 -18.38 -4.86 39.96
C VAL A 372 -18.08 -6.35 39.91
N CYS A 373 -18.79 -7.17 40.71
CA CYS A 373 -18.65 -8.62 40.74
C CYS A 373 -19.66 -9.32 39.78
N THR A 374 -20.58 -8.60 39.10
CA THR A 374 -21.66 -9.16 38.23
C THR A 374 -21.63 -8.71 36.76
N PHE A 375 -20.47 -8.30 36.22
CA PHE A 375 -20.43 -7.85 34.82
C PHE A 375 -20.55 -9.04 33.84
N GLY A 376 -21.36 -8.87 32.79
CA GLY A 376 -21.57 -9.91 31.77
C GLY A 376 -20.31 -10.18 30.95
N PHE A 377 -19.66 -11.34 31.13
CA PHE A 377 -18.43 -11.68 30.40
C PHE A 377 -18.63 -11.65 28.88
N GLY A 378 -19.70 -12.30 28.38
CA GLY A 378 -20.04 -12.29 26.96
C GLY A 378 -20.42 -10.90 26.45
N ASP A 379 -21.14 -10.10 27.26
CA ASP A 379 -21.54 -8.74 26.89
C ASP A 379 -20.34 -7.79 26.76
N VAL A 380 -19.35 -7.91 27.65
CA VAL A 380 -18.10 -7.15 27.56
C VAL A 380 -17.38 -7.50 26.26
N VAL A 381 -17.20 -8.80 25.99
CA VAL A 381 -16.52 -9.26 24.78
C VAL A 381 -17.26 -8.82 23.52
N ALA A 382 -18.58 -9.00 23.46
CA ALA A 382 -19.40 -8.62 22.32
C ALA A 382 -19.31 -7.12 22.03
N ARG A 383 -19.40 -6.28 23.07
CA ARG A 383 -19.27 -4.82 22.95
C ARG A 383 -17.89 -4.42 22.41
N VAL A 384 -16.81 -4.95 23.00
CA VAL A 384 -15.44 -4.63 22.57
C VAL A 384 -15.22 -5.02 21.12
N ARG A 385 -15.78 -6.15 20.67
CA ARG A 385 -15.71 -6.54 19.26
C ARG A 385 -16.36 -5.51 18.34
N VAL A 386 -17.59 -5.09 18.66
CA VAL A 386 -18.33 -4.09 17.89
C VAL A 386 -17.55 -2.77 17.85
N ASP A 387 -17.09 -2.30 19.01
CA ASP A 387 -16.36 -1.05 19.13
C ASP A 387 -15.07 -1.06 18.28
N VAL A 388 -14.29 -2.15 18.35
CA VAL A 388 -13.03 -2.26 17.60
C VAL A 388 -13.28 -2.43 16.10
N MET A 389 -14.29 -3.21 15.67
CA MET A 389 -14.62 -3.38 14.24
C MET A 389 -15.16 -2.10 13.59
N GLY A 390 -15.86 -1.27 14.36
CA GLY A 390 -16.41 0.01 13.92
C GLY A 390 -15.44 1.18 14.03
N LEU A 391 -14.29 1.01 14.70
CA LEU A 391 -13.43 2.15 15.05
C LEU A 391 -12.80 2.85 13.85
N PHE A 392 -12.25 2.11 12.88
CA PHE A 392 -11.40 2.70 11.83
C PHE A 392 -11.89 2.36 10.42
N ASP A 393 -12.33 3.35 9.67
CA ASP A 393 -12.92 3.17 8.35
C ASP A 393 -11.90 2.99 7.21
N GLY A 394 -10.60 3.17 7.48
CA GLY A 394 -9.56 3.39 6.46
C GLY A 394 -9.06 4.83 6.50
N LEU A 395 -7.96 5.14 5.82
CA LEU A 395 -7.52 6.53 5.65
C LEU A 395 -8.38 7.24 4.61
N CYS A 396 -8.55 8.56 4.77
CA CYS A 396 -9.33 9.42 3.89
C CYS A 396 -8.40 10.34 3.11
N LEU A 397 -8.38 10.20 1.77
CA LEU A 397 -7.57 11.04 0.89
C LEU A 397 -7.94 12.52 0.99
N ASP A 398 -9.22 12.84 1.23
CA ASP A 398 -9.68 14.23 1.35
C ASP A 398 -9.21 14.88 2.64
N CYS A 399 -9.22 14.13 3.76
CA CYS A 399 -8.61 14.59 5.02
C CYS A 399 -7.10 14.80 4.86
N MET A 400 -6.40 13.84 4.25
CA MET A 400 -4.97 13.95 3.97
C MET A 400 -4.67 15.21 3.17
N ALA A 401 -5.39 15.41 2.05
CA ALA A 401 -5.27 16.58 1.19
C ALA A 401 -5.50 17.89 1.94
N SER A 402 -6.48 17.94 2.85
CA SER A 402 -6.77 19.13 3.65
C SER A 402 -5.76 19.42 4.78
N SER A 403 -4.87 18.47 5.07
CA SER A 403 -3.87 18.58 6.15
C SER A 403 -2.43 18.74 5.65
N THR A 404 -2.19 18.55 4.35
CA THR A 404 -0.86 18.68 3.77
C THR A 404 -0.73 20.06 3.11
N PRO A 405 0.22 20.91 3.54
CA PRO A 405 0.39 22.25 2.95
C PRO A 405 0.79 22.23 1.47
N ASN A 406 1.41 21.12 1.01
CA ASN A 406 1.89 20.93 -0.36
C ASN A 406 0.92 20.13 -1.24
N PHE A 407 -0.32 19.87 -0.81
CA PHE A 407 -1.24 19.14 -1.66
C PHE A 407 -1.70 20.04 -2.82
N PRO A 408 -1.78 19.57 -4.07
CA PRO A 408 -2.11 20.42 -5.21
C PRO A 408 -3.47 21.15 -5.12
N SER A 409 -4.35 20.71 -4.23
CA SER A 409 -5.67 21.32 -3.98
C SER A 409 -5.73 22.20 -2.72
N SER A 410 -4.61 22.43 -2.02
CA SER A 410 -4.57 23.12 -0.73
C SER A 410 -4.12 24.58 -0.81
N GLU A 411 -4.41 25.29 -1.91
CA GLU A 411 -4.21 26.76 -1.95
C GLU A 411 -4.98 27.42 -0.79
N GLY A 412 -4.24 27.80 0.26
CA GLY A 412 -4.76 28.49 1.44
C GLY A 412 -5.32 27.63 2.57
N GLN A 413 -5.22 26.29 2.53
CA GLN A 413 -5.67 25.45 3.65
C GLN A 413 -4.52 25.22 4.65
N THR A 414 -4.60 25.89 5.80
CA THR A 414 -3.67 25.71 6.93
C THR A 414 -4.13 24.58 7.84
N ASP A 415 -3.24 24.10 8.73
CA ASP A 415 -3.61 23.19 9.83
C ASP A 415 -4.86 23.69 10.59
N ASP A 416 -5.00 25.01 10.76
CA ASP A 416 -6.14 25.61 11.45
C ASP A 416 -7.48 25.31 10.76
N PHE A 417 -7.50 25.27 9.41
CA PHE A 417 -8.69 24.87 8.66
C PHE A 417 -9.08 23.41 8.97
N TYR A 418 -8.09 22.52 9.01
CA TYR A 418 -8.29 21.12 9.38
C TYR A 418 -8.94 20.97 10.77
N TRP A 419 -8.44 21.72 11.76
CA TRP A 419 -8.96 21.68 13.14
C TRP A 419 -10.30 22.42 13.31
N SER A 420 -10.57 23.44 12.48
CA SER A 420 -11.80 24.24 12.54
C SER A 420 -13.07 23.41 12.28
N LYS A 421 -12.96 22.36 11.46
CA LYS A 421 -14.07 21.43 11.15
C LYS A 421 -14.65 20.75 12.40
N VAL A 422 -13.89 20.69 13.49
CA VAL A 422 -14.27 20.03 14.74
C VAL A 422 -14.91 21.00 15.75
N ALA A 423 -14.87 22.31 15.49
CA ALA A 423 -15.26 23.33 16.46
C ALA A 423 -16.78 23.56 16.57
N PHE A 424 -17.62 22.88 15.77
CA PHE A 424 -19.06 23.15 15.72
C PHE A 424 -19.86 22.56 16.91
N ARG A 425 -20.79 23.36 17.43
CA ARG A 425 -21.68 23.03 18.56
C ARG A 425 -22.67 21.89 18.27
N SER A 426 -22.91 21.58 17.00
CA SER A 426 -23.87 20.54 16.55
C SER A 426 -23.32 19.11 16.65
N GLY A 427 -22.09 18.95 17.11
CA GLY A 427 -21.34 17.69 17.06
C GLY A 427 -20.40 17.68 15.85
N PRO A 428 -19.22 17.05 15.98
CA PRO A 428 -18.22 17.06 14.91
C PRO A 428 -18.63 16.14 13.76
N HIS A 429 -18.85 16.73 12.59
CA HIS A 429 -19.00 16.01 11.31
C HIS A 429 -17.60 15.76 10.72
N TRP A 430 -16.99 14.64 11.10
CA TRP A 430 -15.60 14.33 10.76
C TRP A 430 -15.34 14.14 9.27
N ASP A 431 -16.36 13.74 8.53
CA ASP A 431 -16.33 13.47 7.09
C ASP A 431 -16.91 14.61 6.24
N ASP A 432 -17.10 15.80 6.82
CA ASP A 432 -17.65 16.94 6.08
C ASP A 432 -16.71 17.39 4.93
N GLY A 433 -17.29 17.43 3.73
CA GLY A 433 -16.58 17.67 2.47
C GLY A 433 -15.74 16.50 1.95
N CYS A 434 -15.83 15.31 2.55
CA CYS A 434 -15.10 14.12 2.09
C CYS A 434 -15.95 13.28 1.11
N ARG A 435 -15.31 12.66 0.12
CA ARG A 435 -15.94 11.76 -0.86
C ARG A 435 -16.35 10.42 -0.27
N VAL A 436 -15.77 10.07 0.87
CA VAL A 436 -16.06 8.83 1.61
C VAL A 436 -16.51 9.16 3.02
N ARG A 437 -17.55 8.47 3.49
CA ARG A 437 -18.01 8.61 4.88
C ARG A 437 -17.02 7.95 5.83
N HIS A 438 -16.78 8.60 6.95
CA HIS A 438 -15.91 8.08 8.00
C HIS A 438 -16.11 8.78 9.33
N HIS A 439 -15.54 8.20 10.37
CA HIS A 439 -15.61 8.75 11.72
C HIS A 439 -14.30 9.40 12.17
N GLN A 440 -14.29 9.81 13.43
CA GLN A 440 -13.17 10.49 14.07
C GLN A 440 -11.83 9.75 13.93
N PRO A 441 -11.73 8.42 14.13
CA PRO A 441 -10.42 7.79 14.09
C PRO A 441 -9.79 7.84 12.69
N THR A 442 -10.60 7.67 11.64
CA THR A 442 -10.15 7.87 10.26
C THR A 442 -9.66 9.27 10.02
N TRP A 443 -10.43 10.29 10.43
CA TRP A 443 -9.99 11.68 10.33
C TRP A 443 -8.65 11.86 11.06
N TYR A 444 -8.56 11.49 12.33
CA TYR A 444 -7.34 11.63 13.15
C TYR A 444 -6.10 11.01 12.50
N PHE A 445 -6.19 9.76 12.03
CA PHE A 445 -5.05 9.07 11.40
C PHE A 445 -4.79 9.51 9.95
N SER A 446 -5.69 10.27 9.33
CA SER A 446 -5.49 10.83 7.98
C SER A 446 -4.74 12.16 8.00
N PHE A 447 -4.46 12.73 9.17
CA PHE A 447 -3.71 13.98 9.28
C PHE A 447 -2.23 13.80 8.89
N LEU A 448 -1.76 14.55 7.91
CA LEU A 448 -0.37 14.55 7.44
C LEU A 448 0.36 15.88 7.71
N GLY A 449 -0.23 16.76 8.51
CA GLY A 449 0.39 18.03 8.91
C GLY A 449 1.34 17.89 10.10
N ASP A 450 1.65 19.00 10.76
CA ASP A 450 2.60 19.02 11.88
C ASP A 450 2.04 18.26 13.12
N ARG A 451 2.73 17.16 13.47
CA ARG A 451 2.38 16.31 14.62
C ARG A 451 2.47 17.05 15.96
N GLY A 452 3.37 18.02 16.11
CA GLY A 452 3.47 18.84 17.32
C GLY A 452 2.19 19.64 17.55
N LYS A 453 1.68 20.29 16.49
CA LYS A 453 0.41 21.03 16.54
C LYS A 453 -0.78 20.10 16.81
N MET A 454 -0.80 18.91 16.20
CA MET A 454 -1.81 17.91 16.49
C MET A 454 -1.81 17.52 17.98
N GLN A 455 -0.64 17.27 18.57
CA GLN A 455 -0.54 16.90 19.98
C GLN A 455 -1.00 18.04 20.90
N GLN A 456 -0.59 19.28 20.59
CA GLN A 456 -1.02 20.47 21.32
C GLN A 456 -2.54 20.64 21.29
N TRP A 457 -3.16 20.51 20.11
CA TRP A 457 -4.61 20.59 19.97
C TRP A 457 -5.35 19.49 20.75
N VAL A 458 -4.81 18.26 20.74
CA VAL A 458 -5.38 17.14 21.50
C VAL A 458 -5.33 17.42 23.01
N GLU A 459 -4.22 17.96 23.51
CA GLU A 459 -4.06 18.27 24.93
C GLU A 459 -4.97 19.45 25.35
N GLU A 460 -5.01 20.53 24.57
CA GLU A 460 -5.91 21.66 24.83
C GLU A 460 -7.38 21.21 24.92
N ARG A 461 -7.82 20.35 24.00
CA ARG A 461 -9.19 19.79 24.03
C ARG A 461 -9.41 18.86 25.23
N ARG A 462 -8.38 18.17 25.70
CA ARG A 462 -8.45 17.35 26.91
C ARG A 462 -8.59 18.24 28.15
N GLU A 463 -7.86 19.33 28.24
CA GLU A 463 -7.94 20.31 29.33
C GLU A 463 -9.30 21.01 29.36
N ILE A 464 -9.81 21.47 28.21
CA ILE A 464 -11.16 22.08 28.13
C ILE A 464 -12.24 21.10 28.65
N ARG A 465 -12.11 19.80 28.33
CA ARG A 465 -13.03 18.77 28.84
C ARG A 465 -12.92 18.57 30.34
N GLN A 466 -11.72 18.65 30.91
CA GLN A 466 -11.51 18.51 32.36
C GLN A 466 -11.96 19.77 33.12
N GLY A 467 -11.72 20.97 32.57
CA GLY A 467 -11.96 22.25 33.23
C GLY A 467 -13.40 22.74 33.18
N THR A 468 -14.20 22.37 32.16
CA THR A 468 -15.57 22.88 32.02
C THR A 468 -16.57 22.33 33.06
N GLY A 469 -16.17 21.44 33.97
CA GLY A 469 -17.04 20.89 35.01
C GLY A 469 -18.27 20.14 34.47
N TYR A 470 -18.39 20.02 33.14
CA TYR A 470 -19.35 19.19 32.45
C TYR A 470 -19.00 17.75 32.79
N ARG A 471 -19.50 17.27 33.94
CA ARG A 471 -19.72 15.85 34.19
C ARG A 471 -20.71 15.40 33.14
N TYR A 472 -20.19 15.05 31.97
CA TYR A 472 -20.89 14.19 31.05
C TYR A 472 -21.10 12.88 31.81
N HIS A 473 -22.30 12.73 32.40
CA HIS A 473 -22.71 11.52 33.09
C HIS A 473 -22.94 10.44 32.03
N GLY A 474 -21.86 9.78 31.58
CA GLY A 474 -21.97 8.71 30.62
C GLY A 474 -20.67 8.40 29.91
N GLY A 475 -19.77 7.67 30.59
CA GLY A 475 -18.68 6.95 29.94
C GLY A 475 -17.39 7.75 29.86
N ASP A 476 -16.37 7.22 30.52
CA ASP A 476 -14.96 7.37 30.15
C ASP A 476 -14.78 6.83 28.71
N GLU A 477 -15.28 7.58 27.73
CA GLU A 477 -15.27 7.30 26.31
C GLU A 477 -13.92 7.76 25.75
N GLY A 478 -12.98 6.83 25.69
CA GLY A 478 -11.86 6.97 24.78
C GLY A 478 -12.36 6.94 23.34
N TYR A 479 -12.82 8.08 22.82
CA TYR A 479 -13.15 8.33 21.40
C TYR A 479 -13.89 7.17 20.72
N GLY A 480 -15.22 7.09 20.88
CA GLY A 480 -16.04 6.15 20.12
C GLY A 480 -17.46 5.94 20.67
N ARG A 481 -18.39 6.86 20.37
CA ARG A 481 -19.78 6.49 20.10
C ARG A 481 -20.05 6.76 18.62
N SER A 482 -19.86 5.74 17.79
CA SER A 482 -20.53 5.69 16.50
C SER A 482 -21.98 5.26 16.72
N ALA A 483 -22.88 5.91 15.99
CA ALA A 483 -24.31 5.64 16.00
C ALA A 483 -24.62 4.16 15.72
N ALA A 484 -25.01 3.43 16.76
CA ALA A 484 -25.79 2.21 16.65
C ALA A 484 -27.19 2.53 17.19
N GLY A 485 -28.02 3.11 16.32
CA GLY A 485 -29.45 3.28 16.54
C GLY A 485 -30.19 2.63 15.37
N GLY A 486 -30.97 1.59 15.66
CA GLY A 486 -31.94 1.00 14.72
C GLY A 486 -31.84 -0.51 14.54
N LEU A 487 -32.14 -1.28 15.59
CA LEU A 487 -32.99 -2.48 15.53
C LEU A 487 -33.75 -2.61 16.84
#